data_AF-A0A5M9R946-F1
#
_entry.id   AF-A0A5M9R946-F1
#
_cell.length_a   1.000
_cell.length_b   1.000
_cell.length_c   1.000
_cell.angle_alpha   90.00
_cell.angle_beta   90.00
_cell.angle_gamma   90.00
#
_symmetry.space_group_name_H-M   'P 1'
#
loop_
_entity.id
_entity.type
_entity.pdbx_description
1 polymer ?
#
loop_
_entity_poly.entity_id
_entity_poly.type
_entity_poly.pdbx_seq_one_letter_code
_entity_poly.pdbx_strand_id
1 'polypeptide(L)'
;MRKLLVLTCFFLTLNSFAGTSNAATSETTTALKVFCDSKNREFIPDREITDIFGVANKDVLGGISITGLNGINKNFHVGKDDYYLFNVAKSAHFIRNKVNICVDNTFNNMGYYDHLIGIEYK
;
A
#
# COMPACT_ATOMS: atom_id res chain seq x y z
N MET A 1 4.99 -63.74 29.03
CA MET A 1 3.94 -63.11 29.86
C MET A 1 3.47 -61.86 29.16
N ARG A 2 2.27 -61.91 28.54
CA ARG A 2 1.64 -60.78 27.82
C ARG A 2 1.12 -59.78 28.85
N LYS A 3 1.57 -58.53 28.79
CA LYS A 3 0.92 -57.40 29.49
C LYS A 3 0.07 -56.66 28.48
N LEU A 4 -1.23 -56.87 28.59
CA LEU A 4 -2.31 -56.10 28.00
C LEU A 4 -2.65 -55.01 29.03
N LEU A 5 -2.62 -53.72 28.67
CA LEU A 5 -3.56 -52.70 29.19
C LEU A 5 -3.37 -51.40 28.40
N VAL A 6 -4.21 -51.21 27.37
CA VAL A 6 -5.34 -50.25 27.33
C VAL A 6 -4.88 -48.82 27.02
N LEU A 7 -4.89 -48.56 25.71
CA LEU A 7 -4.87 -47.26 25.06
C LEU A 7 -6.21 -46.56 25.34
N THR A 8 -6.23 -45.61 26.28
CA THR A 8 -7.40 -44.74 26.47
C THR A 8 -7.38 -43.65 25.40
N CYS A 9 -7.99 -43.97 24.26
CA CYS A 9 -8.44 -42.96 23.30
C CYS A 9 -9.46 -42.05 23.98
N PHE A 10 -9.01 -40.87 24.38
CA PHE A 10 -9.87 -39.81 24.90
C PHE A 10 -10.65 -39.21 23.71
N PHE A 11 -11.81 -39.79 23.41
CA PHE A 11 -12.80 -39.22 22.51
C PHE A 11 -13.41 -37.97 23.18
N LEU A 12 -12.82 -36.81 22.91
CA LEU A 12 -13.50 -35.52 23.04
C LEU A 12 -14.13 -35.18 21.68
N THR A 13 -15.30 -35.76 21.42
CA THR A 13 -16.27 -35.16 20.51
C THR A 13 -17.02 -34.08 21.28
N LEU A 14 -16.89 -32.81 20.93
CA LEU A 14 -17.96 -31.82 21.06
C LEU A 14 -17.60 -30.54 20.29
N ASN A 15 -18.44 -30.30 19.27
CA ASN A 15 -18.84 -29.03 18.70
C ASN A 15 -17.80 -28.24 17.89
N SER A 16 -17.92 -28.45 16.58
CA SER A 16 -17.88 -27.39 15.57
C SER A 16 -18.49 -26.08 16.09
N PHE A 17 -17.65 -25.15 16.53
CA PHE A 17 -17.92 -23.74 16.31
C PHE A 17 -17.35 -23.41 14.93
N ALA A 18 -18.23 -23.44 13.93
CA ALA A 18 -18.10 -22.56 12.78
C ALA A 18 -18.27 -21.13 13.29
N GLY A 19 -17.26 -20.63 14.00
CA GLY A 19 -17.04 -19.21 14.16
C GLY A 19 -16.40 -18.76 12.87
N THR A 20 -17.15 -18.03 12.06
CA THR A 20 -16.57 -17.14 11.06
C THR A 20 -15.65 -16.18 11.82
N SER A 21 -14.40 -16.59 12.03
CA SER A 21 -13.34 -15.64 12.26
C SER A 21 -13.22 -14.88 10.94
N ASN A 22 -14.05 -13.85 10.78
CA ASN A 22 -13.52 -12.62 10.23
C ASN A 22 -12.34 -12.29 11.15
N ALA A 23 -11.17 -12.81 10.80
CA ALA A 23 -9.94 -12.16 11.13
C ALA A 23 -10.11 -10.78 10.50
N ALA A 24 -10.67 -9.85 11.28
CA ALA A 24 -10.52 -8.44 11.03
C ALA A 24 -9.00 -8.28 11.02
N THR A 25 -8.43 -8.32 9.82
CA THR A 25 -7.07 -7.91 9.57
C THR A 25 -7.03 -6.50 10.11
N SER A 26 -6.47 -6.35 11.31
CA SER A 26 -6.18 -5.06 11.91
C SER A 26 -5.25 -4.38 10.93
N GLU A 27 -5.81 -3.51 10.08
CA GLU A 27 -5.01 -2.72 9.16
C GLU A 27 -4.09 -1.87 10.01
N THR A 28 -2.80 -2.18 9.99
CA THR A 28 -1.80 -1.41 10.72
C THR A 28 -1.91 0.03 10.27
N THR A 29 -2.32 0.90 11.20
CA THR A 29 -2.50 2.32 10.91
C THR A 29 -1.13 2.97 10.93
N THR A 30 -0.62 3.31 9.74
CA THR A 30 0.67 3.98 9.58
C THR A 30 0.51 5.49 9.77
N ALA A 31 1.62 6.19 10.07
CA ALA A 31 1.61 7.64 10.18
C ALA A 31 1.16 8.29 8.85
N LEU A 32 1.55 7.72 7.71
CA LEU A 32 1.09 8.21 6.41
C LEU A 32 -0.41 8.03 6.22
N LYS A 33 -1.00 6.91 6.65
CA LYS A 33 -2.45 6.69 6.57
C LYS A 33 -3.22 7.75 7.36
N VAL A 34 -2.76 8.11 8.56
CA VAL A 34 -3.37 9.17 9.37
C VAL A 34 -3.23 10.54 8.70
N PHE A 35 -2.05 10.87 8.17
CA PHE A 35 -1.83 12.11 7.42
C PHE A 35 -2.70 12.21 6.15
N CYS A 36 -2.97 11.07 5.52
CA CYS A 36 -3.76 10.98 4.30
C CYS A 36 -5.26 11.02 4.54
N ASP A 37 -5.72 10.90 5.79
CA ASP A 37 -7.13 10.97 6.17
C ASP A 37 -7.63 12.43 6.16
N SER A 38 -7.71 13.00 4.96
CA SER A 38 -8.19 14.35 4.71
C SER A 38 -9.00 14.42 3.43
N LYS A 39 -9.82 15.48 3.33
CA LYS A 39 -10.65 15.71 2.15
C LYS A 39 -9.77 15.86 0.91
N ASN A 40 -10.16 15.20 -0.19
CA ASN A 40 -9.48 15.17 -1.48
C ASN A 40 -8.15 14.42 -1.51
N ARG A 41 -7.80 13.67 -0.46
CA ARG A 41 -6.63 12.80 -0.45
C ARG A 41 -7.04 11.34 -0.60
N GLU A 42 -6.17 10.56 -1.22
CA GLU A 42 -6.36 9.12 -1.40
C GLU A 42 -5.13 8.38 -0.88
N PHE A 43 -5.33 7.46 0.05
CA PHE A 43 -4.31 6.54 0.53
C PHE A 43 -4.33 5.26 -0.31
N ILE A 44 -3.19 4.92 -0.91
CA ILE A 44 -3.06 3.75 -1.78
C ILE A 44 -1.98 2.84 -1.18
N PRO A 45 -2.36 1.75 -0.49
CA PRO A 45 -1.42 0.85 0.17
C PRO A 45 -0.85 -0.20 -0.78
N ASP A 46 0.32 -0.73 -0.41
CA ASP A 46 0.92 -1.94 -0.99
C ASP A 46 1.05 -1.89 -2.52
N ARG A 47 1.80 -0.90 -3.02
CA ARG A 47 2.04 -0.72 -4.46
C ARG A 47 3.51 -0.81 -4.80
N GLU A 48 3.78 -1.43 -5.94
CA GLU A 48 5.09 -1.37 -6.59
C GLU A 48 5.11 -0.20 -7.56
N ILE A 49 6.20 0.57 -7.53
CA ILE A 49 6.44 1.64 -8.49
C ILE A 49 7.01 1.00 -9.75
N THR A 50 6.26 1.07 -10.85
CA THR A 50 6.63 0.45 -12.12
C THR A 50 7.53 1.34 -12.97
N ASP A 51 7.42 2.65 -12.81
CA ASP A 51 8.22 3.61 -13.59
C ASP A 51 8.47 4.92 -12.82
N ILE A 52 9.57 5.59 -13.16
CA ILE A 52 9.93 6.92 -12.71
C ILE A 52 10.21 7.78 -13.94
N PHE A 53 9.50 8.88 -14.10
CA PHE A 53 9.65 9.78 -15.24
C PHE A 53 9.96 11.22 -14.81
N GLY A 54 10.63 11.96 -15.68
CA GLY A 54 10.87 13.40 -15.54
C GLY A 54 9.93 14.20 -16.44
N VAL A 55 9.66 15.46 -16.08
CA VAL A 55 8.88 16.39 -16.93
C VAL A 55 9.63 17.71 -17.06
N ALA A 56 9.63 18.29 -18.26
CA ALA A 56 10.17 19.63 -18.50
C ALA A 56 9.13 20.70 -18.11
N ASN A 57 8.90 20.87 -16.81
CA ASN A 57 7.98 21.87 -16.25
C ASN A 57 8.66 22.61 -15.10
N LYS A 58 8.37 23.91 -14.94
CA LYS A 58 9.00 24.74 -13.89
C LYS A 58 8.57 24.34 -12.46
N ASP A 59 7.36 23.81 -12.30
CA ASP A 59 6.72 23.53 -11.02
C ASP A 59 6.69 22.03 -10.68
N VAL A 60 6.95 21.15 -11.67
CA VAL A 60 6.88 19.69 -11.55
C VAL A 60 8.22 19.07 -11.93
N LEU A 61 8.78 18.21 -11.07
CA LEU A 61 10.03 17.50 -11.35
C LEU A 61 9.84 16.32 -12.30
N GLY A 62 8.71 15.65 -12.17
CA GLY A 62 8.52 14.33 -12.73
C GLY A 62 7.31 13.65 -12.12
N GLY A 63 7.38 12.34 -12.07
CA GLY A 63 6.35 11.52 -11.46
C GLY A 63 6.71 10.06 -11.35
N ILE A 64 5.78 9.32 -10.80
CA ILE A 64 5.86 7.87 -10.60
C ILE A 64 4.67 7.22 -11.28
N SER A 65 4.85 5.99 -11.73
CA SER A 65 3.76 5.14 -12.20
C SER A 65 3.63 3.94 -11.29
N ILE A 66 2.39 3.55 -10.99
CA ILE A 66 2.08 2.28 -10.31
C ILE A 66 1.13 1.48 -11.20
N THR A 67 1.13 0.16 -11.04
CA THR A 67 0.03 -0.65 -11.59
C THR A 67 -1.22 -0.46 -10.73
N GLY A 68 -2.30 0.04 -11.33
CA GLY A 68 -3.61 0.12 -10.71
C GLY A 68 -4.24 -1.26 -10.51
N LEU A 69 -5.28 -1.34 -9.67
CA LEU A 69 -5.97 -2.60 -9.36
C LEU A 69 -6.62 -3.28 -10.58
N ASN A 70 -6.87 -2.53 -11.64
CA ASN A 70 -7.43 -2.99 -12.91
C ASN A 70 -6.33 -3.34 -13.96
N GLY A 71 -5.06 -3.35 -13.57
CA GLY A 71 -3.93 -3.57 -14.47
C GLY A 71 -3.55 -2.38 -15.34
N ILE A 72 -4.27 -1.25 -15.22
CA ILE A 72 -3.92 -0.01 -15.91
C ILE A 72 -2.97 0.80 -15.04
N ASN A 73 -1.89 1.31 -15.63
CA ASN A 73 -0.97 2.16 -14.88
C ASN A 73 -1.64 3.48 -14.48
N LYS A 74 -1.49 3.85 -13.21
CA LYS A 74 -1.87 5.17 -12.69
C LYS A 74 -0.59 5.96 -12.45
N ASN A 75 -0.54 7.16 -13.01
CA ASN A 75 0.61 8.04 -12.90
C ASN A 75 0.31 9.13 -11.87
N PHE A 76 1.35 9.56 -11.17
CA PHE A 76 1.29 10.63 -10.18
C PHE A 76 2.45 11.57 -10.41
N HIS A 77 2.20 12.87 -10.43
CA HIS A 77 3.28 13.84 -10.55
C HIS A 77 3.86 14.18 -9.16
N VAL A 78 5.10 14.67 -9.15
CA VAL A 78 5.78 15.17 -7.95
C VAL A 78 6.16 16.62 -8.18
N GLY A 79 5.67 17.50 -7.31
CA GLY A 79 6.01 18.91 -7.29
C GLY A 79 7.50 19.14 -7.04
N LYS A 80 8.02 20.28 -7.47
CA LYS A 80 9.45 20.60 -7.32
C LYS A 80 9.90 20.77 -5.89
N ASP A 81 9.02 21.26 -5.04
CA ASP A 81 9.26 21.42 -3.61
C ASP A 81 9.19 20.08 -2.86
N ASP A 82 8.58 19.06 -3.47
CA ASP A 82 8.43 17.71 -2.95
C ASP A 82 9.50 16.73 -3.48
N TYR A 83 10.68 17.25 -3.86
CA TYR A 83 11.77 16.46 -4.43
C TYR A 83 12.23 15.28 -3.56
N TYR A 84 12.05 15.38 -2.24
CA TYR A 84 12.36 14.30 -1.31
C TYR A 84 11.47 13.07 -1.55
N LEU A 85 10.19 13.25 -1.88
CA LEU A 85 9.27 12.17 -2.25
C LEU A 85 9.76 11.46 -3.51
N PHE A 86 10.23 12.23 -4.49
CA PHE A 86 10.79 11.69 -5.74
C PHE A 86 12.02 10.82 -5.49
N ASN A 87 12.90 11.21 -4.56
CA ASN A 87 14.08 10.42 -4.20
C ASN A 87 13.73 9.11 -3.47
N VAL A 88 12.74 9.16 -2.56
CA VAL A 88 12.23 7.94 -1.90
C VAL A 88 11.60 7.00 -2.92
N ALA A 89 10.79 7.53 -3.83
CA ALA A 89 10.18 6.76 -4.91
C ALA A 89 11.21 6.09 -5.82
N LYS A 90 12.25 6.83 -6.25
CA LYS A 90 13.36 6.26 -7.03
C LYS A 90 14.02 5.11 -6.29
N SER A 91 14.31 5.31 -5.01
CA SER A 91 14.94 4.29 -4.18
C SER A 91 14.06 3.05 -4.09
N ALA A 92 12.76 3.21 -3.81
CA ALA A 92 11.79 2.11 -3.77
C ALA A 92 11.69 1.34 -5.10
N HIS A 93 11.66 2.05 -6.22
CA HIS A 93 11.65 1.46 -7.56
C HIS A 93 12.90 0.60 -7.80
N PHE A 94 14.11 1.12 -7.51
CA PHE A 94 15.35 0.40 -7.75
C PHE A 94 15.51 -0.85 -6.90
N ILE A 95 15.06 -0.82 -5.64
CA ILE A 95 15.12 -2.00 -4.74
C ILE A 95 13.90 -2.90 -4.87
N ARG A 96 12.94 -2.58 -5.75
CA ARG A 96 11.68 -3.29 -5.94
C ARG A 96 10.90 -3.51 -4.63
N ASN A 97 10.94 -2.52 -3.74
CA ASN A 97 10.15 -2.60 -2.51
C ASN A 97 8.76 -2.00 -2.76
N LYS A 98 7.77 -2.55 -2.07
CA LYS A 98 6.43 -1.98 -2.05
C LYS A 98 6.38 -0.76 -1.15
N VAL A 99 5.49 0.16 -1.49
CA VAL A 99 5.25 1.40 -0.77
C VAL A 99 3.76 1.60 -0.51
N ASN A 100 3.46 2.39 0.52
CA ASN A 100 2.17 3.05 0.61
C ASN A 100 2.35 4.49 0.13
N ILE A 101 1.38 5.02 -0.62
CA ILE A 101 1.41 6.38 -1.12
C ILE A 101 0.17 7.14 -0.68
N CYS A 102 0.32 8.44 -0.49
CA CYS A 102 -0.75 9.38 -0.30
C CYS A 102 -0.74 10.38 -1.46
N VAL A 103 -1.90 10.59 -2.06
CA VAL A 103 -2.04 11.50 -3.20
C VAL A 103 -3.12 12.53 -2.95
N ASP A 104 -2.95 13.73 -3.51
CA ASP A 104 -3.93 14.81 -3.49
C ASP A 104 -4.59 14.93 -4.87
N ASN A 105 -5.90 14.80 -4.90
CA ASN A 105 -6.71 14.74 -6.11
C ASN A 105 -7.26 16.13 -6.52
N THR A 106 -6.93 17.20 -5.77
CA THR A 106 -7.37 18.57 -6.10
C THR A 106 -6.76 19.12 -7.39
N PHE A 107 -5.61 18.60 -7.83
CA PHE A 107 -4.88 19.08 -9.01
C PHE A 107 -5.49 18.64 -10.36
N ASN A 108 -6.52 17.80 -10.37
CA ASN A 108 -7.18 17.32 -11.59
C ASN A 108 -7.79 18.43 -12.49
N ASN A 109 -7.93 19.66 -11.99
CA ASN A 109 -8.45 20.79 -12.78
C ASN A 109 -7.46 21.40 -13.78
N MET A 110 -6.19 20.97 -13.80
CA MET A 110 -5.19 21.46 -14.77
C MET A 110 -4.79 20.43 -15.85
N GLY A 111 -5.47 19.27 -15.90
CA GLY A 111 -5.12 18.18 -16.82
C GLY A 111 -3.85 17.42 -16.44
N TYR A 112 -3.35 17.64 -15.21
CA TYR A 112 -2.21 16.91 -14.64
C TYR A 112 -2.70 15.76 -13.76
N TYR A 113 -1.88 14.70 -13.72
CA TYR A 113 -2.00 13.54 -12.86
C TYR A 113 -2.20 13.93 -11.37
N ASP A 114 -2.76 13.03 -10.55
CA ASP A 114 -2.90 13.22 -9.10
C ASP A 114 -1.53 13.51 -8.44
N HIS A 115 -1.48 14.41 -7.44
CA HIS A 115 -0.23 14.88 -6.80
C HIS A 115 0.25 13.92 -5.71
N LEU A 116 1.46 13.39 -5.85
CA LEU A 116 2.07 12.59 -4.78
C LEU A 116 2.49 13.51 -3.63
N ILE A 117 1.85 13.36 -2.47
CA ILE A 117 2.10 14.17 -1.26
C ILE A 117 2.65 13.36 -0.08
N GLY A 118 2.83 12.06 -0.26
CA GLY A 118 3.49 11.22 0.73
C GLY A 118 3.78 9.80 0.23
N ILE A 119 4.86 9.23 0.75
CA ILE A 119 5.33 7.88 0.43
C ILE A 119 6.03 7.27 1.64
N GLU A 120 5.74 6.01 1.94
CA GLU A 120 6.41 5.25 2.99
C GLU A 120 6.73 3.83 2.51
N TYR A 121 7.85 3.29 2.96
CA TYR A 121 8.18 1.89 2.74
C TYR A 121 7.22 0.97 3.50
N LYS A 122 6.93 -0.17 2.90
CA LYS A 122 6.27 -1.29 3.56
C LYS A 122 7.28 -2.34 4.02
#